data_AF-A0A941T9T4-F1
#
_entry.id   AF-A0A941T9T4-F1
#
_cell.length_a   1.000
_cell.length_b   1.000
_cell.length_c   1.000
_cell.angle_alpha   90.00
_cell.angle_beta   90.00
_cell.angle_gamma   90.00
#
_symmetry.space_group_name_H-M   'P 1'
#
loop_
_entity.id
_entity.type
_entity.pdbx_description
1 polymer ?
#
loop_
_entity_poly.entity_id
_entity_poly.type
_entity_poly.pdbx_seq_one_letter_code
_entity_poly.pdbx_strand_id
1 'polypeptide(L)'
;MISSVFFVPTGTTVKPDHSLGLPSSSVGPGAALLPLLVLVLALPACSIFRRPSPRPPAPIVEESIPTQLPEPAEPNPLPPAKPRKPVVKPAPVPAASAPQVPVVAAYEADKVRSETKLALARDQRNSMISADVGYYLDVLSGRLKQGADPGITVVRTNEGVRLDFNESLSLTQDEAQSAVDDCRRLMPLTKVLREYEQTLITLRATVQHLDSASRPAVERRIREYASCLTNAGISNKRVLILVAEDAATDPAAMHVQMRIEPVVRGSG
;
A
#
# COMPACT_ATOMS: atom_id res chain seq x y z
N MET A 1 47.03 -19.11 -11.65
CA MET A 1 46.45 -19.42 -12.97
C MET A 1 45.22 -20.27 -12.75
N ILE A 2 44.03 -19.66 -12.70
CA ILE A 2 42.78 -20.34 -12.38
C ILE A 2 42.00 -20.48 -13.69
N SER A 3 41.89 -21.72 -14.16
CA SER A 3 41.15 -22.10 -15.38
C SER A 3 39.65 -21.89 -15.15
N SER A 4 39.07 -20.98 -15.92
CA SER A 4 37.62 -20.76 -15.95
C SER A 4 37.02 -21.70 -16.99
N VAL A 5 36.27 -22.71 -16.54
CA VAL A 5 35.51 -23.61 -17.42
C VAL A 5 34.18 -22.94 -17.73
N PHE A 6 34.00 -22.53 -18.99
CA PHE A 6 32.73 -22.03 -19.51
C PHE A 6 31.78 -23.20 -19.75
N PHE A 7 30.63 -23.18 -19.08
CA PHE A 7 29.54 -24.10 -19.31
C PHE A 7 28.56 -23.46 -20.30
N VAL A 8 28.44 -24.03 -21.50
CA VAL A 8 27.50 -23.60 -22.54
C VAL A 8 26.27 -24.51 -22.47
N PRO A 9 25.07 -24.01 -22.15
CA PRO A 9 23.86 -24.82 -22.24
C PRO A 9 23.44 -24.96 -23.72
N THR A 10 23.42 -26.20 -24.19
CA THR A 10 22.86 -26.59 -25.49
C THR A 10 21.35 -26.42 -25.49
N GLY A 11 20.85 -25.64 -26.46
CA GLY A 11 19.43 -25.36 -26.66
C GLY A 11 18.62 -26.61 -26.98
N THR A 12 17.46 -26.70 -26.35
CA THR A 12 16.41 -27.67 -26.67
C THR A 12 15.55 -27.13 -27.80
N THR A 13 15.52 -27.87 -28.89
CA THR A 13 14.72 -27.63 -30.09
C THR A 13 13.24 -27.77 -29.77
N VAL A 14 12.50 -26.65 -29.74
CA VAL A 14 11.03 -26.65 -29.63
C VAL A 14 10.45 -26.95 -31.01
N LYS A 15 9.67 -28.03 -31.08
CA LYS A 15 8.93 -28.51 -32.24
C LYS A 15 7.77 -27.55 -32.53
N PRO A 16 7.62 -27.01 -33.76
CA PRO A 16 6.46 -26.19 -34.09
C PRO A 16 5.23 -27.08 -34.27
N ASP A 17 4.26 -26.96 -33.37
CA ASP A 17 2.94 -27.52 -33.58
C ASP A 17 2.19 -26.70 -34.63
N HIS A 18 1.80 -27.39 -35.69
CA HIS A 18 0.88 -26.94 -36.72
C HIS A 18 -0.48 -26.66 -36.08
N SER A 19 -0.77 -25.40 -35.76
CA SER A 19 -2.14 -24.97 -35.47
C SER A 19 -2.83 -24.53 -36.75
N LEU A 20 -3.88 -25.27 -37.06
CA LEU A 20 -4.76 -25.15 -38.21
C LEU A 20 -5.44 -23.78 -38.25
N GLY A 21 -5.53 -23.24 -39.46
CA GLY A 21 -6.06 -21.93 -39.75
C GLY A 21 -7.50 -21.73 -39.31
N LEU A 22 -7.75 -20.54 -38.76
CA LEU A 22 -9.08 -19.94 -38.70
C LEU A 22 -9.22 -18.90 -39.82
N PRO A 23 -10.39 -18.80 -40.46
CA PRO A 23 -10.59 -17.92 -41.60
C PRO A 23 -10.55 -16.45 -41.19
N SER A 24 -9.63 -15.72 -41.83
CA SER A 24 -9.55 -14.27 -41.84
C SER A 24 -10.85 -13.67 -42.39
N SER A 25 -11.67 -13.09 -41.52
CA SER A 25 -12.85 -12.33 -41.93
C SER A 25 -12.41 -10.90 -42.25
N SER A 26 -12.13 -10.67 -43.52
CA SER A 26 -11.97 -9.35 -44.14
C SER A 26 -13.26 -8.53 -43.96
N VAL A 27 -13.31 -7.66 -42.97
CA VAL A 27 -14.35 -6.62 -42.84
C VAL A 27 -13.89 -5.41 -43.65
N GLY A 28 -14.52 -5.22 -44.80
CA GLY A 28 -14.22 -4.11 -45.72
C GLY A 28 -14.64 -2.73 -45.17
N PRO A 29 -14.15 -1.64 -45.78
CA PRO A 29 -14.50 -0.28 -45.39
C PRO A 29 -15.91 0.06 -45.92
N GLY A 30 -16.92 -0.19 -45.08
CA GLY A 30 -18.28 0.25 -45.32
C GLY A 30 -18.47 1.71 -44.89
N ALA A 31 -18.36 2.62 -45.85
CA ALA A 31 -18.86 3.98 -45.71
C ALA A 31 -20.40 3.98 -45.70
N ALA A 32 -21.01 4.39 -44.59
CA ALA A 32 -22.39 4.88 -44.51
C ALA A 32 -22.53 5.69 -43.20
N LEU A 33 -22.58 7.03 -43.24
CA LEU A 33 -23.78 7.88 -43.41
C LEU A 33 -24.89 7.64 -42.36
N LEU A 34 -24.94 8.57 -41.39
CA LEU A 34 -26.11 9.08 -40.63
C LEU A 34 -26.77 8.17 -39.56
N PRO A 35 -27.52 8.71 -38.56
CA PRO A 35 -27.87 10.11 -38.30
C PRO A 35 -27.56 10.65 -36.89
N LEU A 36 -27.47 11.97 -36.86
CA LEU A 36 -27.63 12.89 -35.74
C LEU A 36 -28.88 12.56 -34.92
N LEU A 37 -28.75 11.89 -33.77
CA LEU A 37 -29.86 11.74 -32.81
C LEU A 37 -29.80 12.88 -31.79
N VAL A 38 -30.56 13.93 -32.08
CA VAL A 38 -30.88 15.02 -31.17
C VAL A 38 -31.82 14.46 -30.09
N LEU A 39 -31.29 14.18 -28.89
CA LEU A 39 -32.11 13.84 -27.73
C LEU A 39 -32.41 15.13 -26.94
N VAL A 40 -33.59 15.70 -27.21
CA VAL A 40 -34.17 16.83 -26.50
C VAL A 40 -34.65 16.39 -25.11
N LEU A 41 -34.16 17.10 -24.10
CA LEU A 41 -34.79 17.46 -22.81
C LEU A 41 -36.20 16.92 -22.50
N ALA A 42 -36.32 16.19 -21.38
CA ALA A 42 -37.49 16.24 -20.50
C ALA A 42 -37.12 15.89 -19.04
N LEU A 43 -37.42 16.83 -18.13
CA LEU A 43 -37.21 16.85 -16.67
C LEU A 43 -37.95 15.71 -15.93
N PRO A 44 -37.61 15.40 -14.66
CA PRO A 44 -38.26 16.14 -13.56
C PRO A 44 -37.39 16.43 -12.33
N ALA A 45 -37.64 17.61 -11.77
CA ALA A 45 -37.92 17.88 -10.37
C ALA A 45 -36.94 17.41 -9.27
N CYS A 46 -36.31 18.41 -8.64
CA CYS A 46 -36.34 18.63 -7.20
C CYS A 46 -36.40 17.38 -6.30
N SER A 47 -35.27 16.71 -6.10
CA SER A 47 -35.03 15.98 -4.86
C SER A 47 -34.81 17.02 -3.74
N ILE A 48 -35.92 17.40 -3.13
CA ILE A 48 -35.99 18.13 -1.86
C ILE A 48 -35.03 17.44 -0.89
N PHE A 49 -33.90 18.10 -0.63
CA PHE A 49 -32.97 17.76 0.42
C PHE A 49 -33.70 17.94 1.74
N ARG A 50 -34.33 16.86 2.22
CA ARG A 50 -34.99 16.81 3.52
C ARG A 50 -33.88 16.96 4.55
N ARG A 51 -33.67 18.21 5.02
CA ARG A 51 -32.76 18.48 6.14
C ARG A 51 -33.17 17.56 7.29
N PRO A 52 -32.24 16.79 7.87
CA PRO A 52 -32.56 16.00 9.05
C PRO A 52 -33.13 16.94 10.10
N SER A 53 -34.33 16.61 10.59
CA SER A 53 -34.94 17.31 11.72
C SER A 53 -33.90 17.38 12.84
N PRO A 54 -33.68 18.54 13.46
CA PRO A 54 -32.89 18.63 14.68
C PRO A 54 -33.49 17.63 15.68
N ARG A 55 -32.70 16.62 16.07
CA ARG A 55 -33.11 15.79 17.20
C ARG A 55 -33.26 16.71 18.42
N PRO A 56 -34.34 16.59 19.20
CA PRO A 56 -34.41 17.29 20.47
C PRO A 56 -33.15 16.95 21.28
N PRO A 57 -32.56 17.92 21.98
CA PRO A 57 -31.41 17.66 22.85
C PRO A 57 -31.79 16.54 23.81
N ALA A 58 -30.95 15.51 23.89
CA ALA A 58 -31.12 14.48 24.89
C ALA A 58 -31.14 15.14 26.29
N PRO A 59 -31.99 14.67 27.22
CA PRO A 59 -31.99 15.17 28.58
C PRO A 59 -30.57 15.06 29.15
N ILE A 60 -30.09 16.16 29.71
CA ILE A 60 -28.84 16.23 30.45
C ILE A 60 -29.03 15.30 31.66
N VAL A 61 -28.49 14.09 31.57
CA VAL A 61 -28.34 13.22 32.74
C VAL A 61 -27.15 13.78 33.49
N GLU A 62 -27.46 14.45 34.59
CA GLU A 62 -26.50 14.96 35.57
C GLU A 62 -25.81 13.73 36.19
N GLU A 63 -24.69 13.35 35.59
CA GLU A 63 -23.85 12.25 36.06
C GLU A 63 -23.17 12.70 37.35
N SER A 64 -23.82 12.31 38.45
CA SER A 64 -23.30 12.36 39.81
C SER A 64 -21.87 11.82 39.86
N ILE A 65 -20.93 12.71 40.16
CA ILE A 65 -19.51 12.44 40.39
C ILE A 65 -19.38 11.44 41.56
N PRO A 66 -18.87 10.22 41.35
CA PRO A 66 -18.48 9.37 42.46
C PRO A 66 -17.01 9.60 42.80
N THR A 67 -16.83 10.04 44.04
CA THR A 67 -15.84 9.48 44.98
C THR A 67 -14.37 9.86 44.78
N GLN A 68 -13.91 10.59 45.81
CA GLN A 68 -12.53 10.93 46.14
C GLN A 68 -11.53 9.78 45.90
N LEU A 69 -10.44 10.16 45.24
CA LEU A 69 -9.20 9.41 45.13
C LEU A 69 -8.53 9.32 46.51
N PRO A 70 -8.14 8.12 47.00
CA PRO A 70 -7.40 8.00 48.25
C PRO A 70 -5.99 8.59 48.13
N GLU A 71 -5.57 9.22 49.22
CA GLU A 71 -4.30 9.91 49.44
C GLU A 71 -3.10 8.95 49.31
N PRO A 72 -2.01 9.34 48.60
CA PRO A 72 -0.82 8.51 48.45
C PRO A 72 -0.10 8.32 49.78
N ALA A 73 0.10 7.07 50.19
CA ALA A 73 0.91 6.72 51.36
C ALA A 73 2.38 7.16 51.19
N GLU A 74 2.96 7.68 52.27
CA GLU A 74 4.34 8.17 52.33
C GLU A 74 5.37 7.09 51.92
N PRO A 75 6.43 7.49 51.19
CA PRO A 75 7.49 6.58 50.77
C PRO A 75 8.38 6.18 51.96
N ASN A 76 8.50 4.87 52.19
CA ASN A 76 9.44 4.31 53.16
C ASN A 76 10.91 4.68 52.81
N PRO A 77 11.74 5.09 53.79
CA PRO A 77 13.13 5.44 53.55
C PRO A 77 13.94 4.20 53.11
N LEU A 78 14.63 4.34 51.98
CA LEU A 78 15.48 3.30 51.40
C LEU A 78 16.70 3.02 52.31
N PRO A 79 17.07 1.74 52.51
CA PRO A 79 18.26 1.37 53.27
C PRO A 79 19.57 1.79 52.56
N PRO A 80 20.66 2.01 53.32
CA PRO A 80 21.92 2.53 52.79
C PRO A 80 22.54 1.59 51.73
N ALA A 81 22.91 2.20 50.60
CA ALA A 81 23.44 1.50 49.44
C ALA A 81 24.81 0.85 49.74
N LYS A 82 24.92 -0.46 49.52
CA LYS A 82 26.19 -1.19 49.54
C LYS A 82 27.12 -0.71 48.41
N PRO A 83 28.45 -0.69 48.61
CA PRO A 83 29.42 -0.30 47.58
C PRO A 83 29.28 -1.20 46.34
N ARG A 84 28.86 -0.62 45.22
CA ARG A 84 28.78 -1.33 43.93
C ARG A 84 30.18 -1.49 43.34
N LYS A 85 30.54 -2.73 43.02
CA LYS A 85 31.75 -3.07 42.24
C LYS A 85 31.74 -2.31 40.90
N PRO A 86 32.91 -1.93 40.36
CA PRO A 86 33.00 -1.28 39.05
C PRO A 86 32.35 -2.15 37.98
N VAL A 87 31.24 -1.67 37.39
CA VAL A 87 30.58 -2.34 36.28
C VAL A 87 31.46 -2.14 35.05
N VAL A 88 32.12 -3.21 34.63
CA VAL A 88 32.84 -3.27 33.36
C VAL A 88 31.83 -3.00 32.25
N LYS A 89 31.97 -1.84 31.58
CA LYS A 89 31.10 -1.40 30.47
C LYS A 89 31.19 -2.46 29.35
N PRO A 90 30.11 -3.21 29.04
CA PRO A 90 30.13 -4.17 27.95
C PRO A 90 30.46 -3.45 26.64
N ALA A 91 31.30 -4.07 25.80
CA ALA A 91 31.59 -3.56 24.47
C ALA A 91 30.28 -3.34 23.69
N PRO A 92 30.16 -2.28 22.87
CA PRO A 92 28.95 -2.03 22.10
C PRO A 92 28.65 -3.23 21.20
N VAL A 93 27.53 -3.90 21.43
CA VAL A 93 27.02 -4.91 20.51
C VAL A 93 26.75 -4.19 19.18
N PRO A 94 27.25 -4.69 18.03
CA PRO A 94 26.97 -4.11 16.73
C PRO A 94 25.46 -3.93 16.57
N ALA A 95 25.02 -2.70 16.32
CA ALA A 95 23.60 -2.41 16.13
C ALA A 95 23.08 -3.28 14.98
N ALA A 96 22.12 -4.16 15.26
CA ALA A 96 21.46 -4.94 14.23
C ALA A 96 20.84 -3.96 13.22
N SER A 97 21.26 -4.08 11.95
CA SER A 97 20.72 -3.27 10.86
C SER A 97 19.20 -3.34 10.88
N ALA A 98 18.54 -2.17 10.84
CA ALA A 98 17.08 -2.10 10.86
C ALA A 98 16.49 -2.95 9.73
N PRO A 99 15.35 -3.65 9.95
CA PRO A 99 14.74 -4.48 8.92
C PRO A 99 14.35 -3.62 7.71
N GLN A 100 14.98 -3.85 6.57
CA GLN A 100 14.68 -3.11 5.34
C GLN A 100 13.46 -3.72 4.63
N VAL A 101 12.62 -2.87 4.04
CA VAL A 101 11.52 -3.30 3.18
C VAL A 101 12.10 -3.84 1.87
N PRO A 102 11.72 -5.05 1.42
CA PRO A 102 12.28 -5.63 0.21
C PRO A 102 11.83 -4.86 -1.04
N VAL A 103 12.79 -4.57 -1.92
CA VAL A 103 12.55 -4.08 -3.28
C VAL A 103 12.55 -5.27 -4.22
N VAL A 104 11.45 -5.46 -4.93
CA VAL A 104 11.21 -6.62 -5.80
C VAL A 104 11.23 -6.17 -7.27
N ALA A 105 11.91 -6.96 -8.10
CA ALA A 105 11.90 -6.75 -9.54
C ALA A 105 10.54 -7.11 -10.16
N ALA A 106 10.14 -6.40 -11.22
CA ALA A 106 8.82 -6.57 -11.83
C ALA A 106 8.48 -8.01 -12.25
N TYR A 107 9.44 -8.76 -12.79
CA TYR A 107 9.23 -10.14 -13.23
C TYR A 107 9.08 -11.15 -12.07
N GLU A 108 9.50 -10.78 -10.85
CA GLU A 108 9.39 -11.60 -9.63
C GLU A 108 8.21 -11.18 -8.75
N ALA A 109 7.52 -10.08 -9.10
CA ALA A 109 6.54 -9.43 -8.26
C ALA A 109 5.44 -10.39 -7.80
N ASP A 110 4.83 -11.15 -8.72
CA ASP A 110 3.73 -12.06 -8.39
C ASP A 110 4.17 -13.22 -7.49
N LYS A 111 5.38 -13.74 -7.70
CA LYS A 111 5.95 -14.81 -6.90
C LYS A 111 6.21 -14.33 -5.47
N VAL A 112 6.97 -13.25 -5.31
CA VAL A 112 7.33 -12.70 -3.98
C VAL A 112 6.08 -12.23 -3.24
N ARG A 113 5.13 -11.62 -3.95
CA ARG A 113 3.82 -11.24 -3.38
C ARG A 113 3.08 -12.46 -2.85
N SER A 114 2.98 -13.54 -3.64
CA SER A 114 2.29 -14.77 -3.23
C SER A 114 2.96 -15.45 -2.05
N GLU A 115 4.30 -15.54 -2.05
CA GLU A 115 5.09 -16.07 -0.94
C GLU A 115 4.92 -15.24 0.33
N THR A 116 4.91 -13.91 0.20
CA THR A 116 4.68 -12.99 1.32
C THR A 116 3.27 -13.13 1.88
N LYS A 117 2.24 -13.23 1.02
CA LYS A 117 0.86 -13.52 1.47
C LYS A 117 0.79 -14.85 2.20
N LEU A 118 1.43 -15.90 1.69
CA LEU A 118 1.46 -17.20 2.35
C LEU A 118 2.18 -17.13 3.70
N ALA A 119 3.29 -16.41 3.80
CA ALA A 119 4.03 -16.21 5.03
C ALA A 119 3.20 -15.45 6.08
N LEU A 120 2.48 -14.40 5.67
CA LEU A 120 1.55 -13.66 6.53
C LEU A 120 0.34 -14.51 6.95
N ALA A 121 -0.18 -15.34 6.04
CA ALA A 121 -1.32 -16.21 6.29
C ALA A 121 -1.06 -17.29 7.36
N ARG A 122 0.21 -17.63 7.63
CA ARG A 122 0.59 -18.55 8.71
C ARG A 122 0.32 -17.98 10.11
N ASP A 123 0.29 -16.66 10.25
CA ASP A 123 -0.11 -16.02 11.50
C ASP A 123 -1.62 -15.78 11.48
N GLN A 124 -2.35 -16.47 12.35
CA GLN A 124 -3.81 -16.32 12.44
C GLN A 124 -4.22 -14.89 12.74
N ARG A 125 -3.41 -14.12 13.49
CA ARG A 125 -3.73 -12.72 13.78
C ARG A 125 -3.69 -11.84 12.53
N ASN A 126 -2.78 -12.16 11.60
CA ASN A 126 -2.56 -11.37 10.38
C ASN A 126 -3.37 -11.87 9.18
N SER A 127 -4.37 -12.73 9.39
CA SER A 127 -5.11 -13.37 8.31
C SER A 127 -6.59 -13.51 8.58
N MET A 128 -7.40 -13.33 7.54
CA MET A 128 -8.87 -13.35 7.58
C MET A 128 -9.45 -14.62 6.97
N ILE A 129 -10.69 -14.93 7.34
CA ILE A 129 -11.48 -15.98 6.68
C ILE A 129 -12.06 -15.45 5.37
N SER A 130 -12.18 -16.31 4.35
CA SER A 130 -12.61 -15.91 3.00
C SER A 130 -13.98 -15.23 2.96
N ALA A 131 -14.90 -15.61 3.87
CA ALA A 131 -16.25 -15.07 3.94
C ALA A 131 -16.29 -13.57 4.31
N ASP A 132 -15.31 -13.09 5.09
CA ASP A 132 -15.30 -11.72 5.61
C ASP A 132 -14.60 -10.73 4.66
N VAL A 133 -13.86 -11.24 3.66
CA VAL A 133 -13.02 -10.43 2.75
C VAL A 133 -13.82 -9.32 2.08
N GLY A 134 -15.03 -9.62 1.59
CA GLY A 134 -15.85 -8.66 0.86
C GLY A 134 -16.21 -7.45 1.73
N TYR A 135 -16.84 -7.71 2.87
CA TYR A 135 -17.20 -6.68 3.86
C TYR A 135 -15.97 -5.91 4.35
N TYR A 136 -14.88 -6.62 4.66
CA TYR A 136 -13.64 -6.03 5.14
C TYR A 136 -13.07 -4.99 4.14
N LEU A 137 -12.99 -5.35 2.86
CA LEU A 137 -12.46 -4.47 1.82
C LEU A 137 -13.39 -3.29 1.51
N ASP A 138 -14.70 -3.47 1.65
CA ASP A 138 -15.66 -2.39 1.41
C ASP A 138 -15.55 -1.32 2.49
N VAL A 139 -15.52 -1.72 3.77
CA VAL A 139 -15.30 -0.79 4.89
C VAL A 139 -13.91 -0.13 4.79
N LEU A 140 -12.87 -0.91 4.49
CA LEU A 140 -11.53 -0.38 4.28
C LEU A 140 -11.52 0.69 3.18
N SER A 141 -12.11 0.40 2.02
CA SER A 141 -12.17 1.34 0.89
C SER A 141 -12.94 2.62 1.26
N GLY A 142 -14.04 2.51 2.01
CA GLY A 142 -14.81 3.65 2.50
C GLY A 142 -14.00 4.55 3.44
N ARG A 143 -13.25 3.96 4.38
CA ARG A 143 -12.42 4.72 5.33
C ARG A 143 -11.19 5.33 4.65
N LEU A 144 -10.57 4.62 3.70
CA LEU A 144 -9.49 5.17 2.89
C LEU A 144 -9.98 6.37 2.07
N LYS A 145 -11.16 6.30 1.46
CA LYS A 145 -11.77 7.45 0.75
C LYS A 145 -12.02 8.65 1.65
N GLN A 146 -12.44 8.43 2.90
CA GLN A 146 -12.66 9.49 3.87
C GLN A 146 -11.36 10.18 4.32
N GLY A 147 -10.26 9.42 4.41
CA GLY A 147 -8.96 9.93 4.82
C GLY A 147 -8.05 10.37 3.66
N ALA A 148 -8.41 10.05 2.41
CA ALA A 148 -7.59 10.38 1.25
C ALA A 148 -7.69 11.86 0.90
N ASP A 149 -6.54 12.47 0.62
CA ASP A 149 -6.47 13.81 0.03
C ASP A 149 -7.02 13.79 -1.42
N PRO A 150 -7.47 14.93 -1.97
CA PRO A 150 -7.99 15.03 -3.34
C PRO A 150 -7.03 14.55 -4.44
N GLY A 151 -5.73 14.55 -4.17
CA GLY A 151 -4.70 14.03 -5.07
C GLY A 151 -4.58 12.50 -5.10
N ILE A 152 -5.35 11.76 -4.28
CA ILE A 152 -5.28 10.32 -4.16
C ILE A 152 -6.61 9.69 -4.58
N THR A 153 -6.59 8.94 -5.68
CA THR A 153 -7.76 8.22 -6.18
C THR A 153 -7.83 6.84 -5.51
N VAL A 154 -8.92 6.55 -4.80
CA VAL A 154 -9.13 5.25 -4.15
C VAL A 154 -10.15 4.42 -4.91
N VAL A 155 -9.71 3.29 -5.47
CA VAL A 155 -10.52 2.36 -6.29
C VAL A 155 -10.60 0.99 -5.63
N ARG A 156 -11.83 0.48 -5.46
CA ARG A 156 -12.08 -0.90 -5.03
C ARG A 156 -12.00 -1.81 -6.26
N THR A 157 -11.19 -2.87 -6.18
CA THR A 157 -11.06 -3.89 -7.23
C THR A 157 -11.42 -5.26 -6.66
N ASN A 158 -11.63 -6.29 -7.46
CA ASN A 158 -11.94 -7.64 -6.94
C ASN A 158 -10.84 -8.21 -6.03
N GLU A 159 -9.59 -7.79 -6.26
CA GLU A 159 -8.40 -8.32 -5.57
C GLU A 159 -8.05 -7.53 -4.30
N GLY A 160 -8.60 -6.32 -4.11
CA GLY A 160 -8.23 -5.45 -3.01
C GLY A 160 -8.69 -4.00 -3.18
N VAL A 161 -7.89 -3.08 -2.66
CA VAL A 161 -8.07 -1.63 -2.83
C VAL A 161 -6.80 -1.07 -3.47
N ARG A 162 -6.96 -0.19 -4.45
CA ARG A 162 -5.89 0.50 -5.16
C ARG A 162 -5.97 1.99 -4.89
N LEU A 163 -4.83 2.60 -4.57
CA LEU A 163 -4.67 4.02 -4.40
C LEU A 163 -3.71 4.49 -5.48
N ASP A 164 -4.19 5.40 -6.32
CA ASP A 164 -3.38 6.03 -7.37
C ASP A 164 -3.08 7.45 -6.94
N PHE A 165 -1.80 7.82 -6.92
CA PHE A 165 -1.36 9.16 -6.59
C PHE A 165 -1.34 9.95 -7.90
N ASN A 166 -2.31 10.85 -8.06
CA ASN A 166 -2.58 11.55 -9.33
C ASN A 166 -1.49 12.56 -9.70
N GLU A 167 -0.69 12.98 -8.73
CA GLU A 167 0.44 13.88 -8.96
C GLU A 167 1.63 13.08 -9.48
N SER A 168 2.05 13.40 -10.70
CA SER A 168 3.34 12.98 -11.23
C SER A 168 4.44 13.54 -10.32
N LEU A 169 5.16 12.66 -9.63
CA LEU A 169 6.30 13.08 -8.83
C LEU A 169 7.47 13.33 -9.79
N SER A 170 7.90 14.58 -9.89
CA SER A 170 9.11 14.92 -10.62
C SER A 170 10.33 14.47 -9.81
N LEU A 171 11.18 13.64 -10.41
CA LEU A 171 12.44 13.17 -9.79
C LEU A 171 13.47 14.30 -9.57
N THR A 172 13.20 15.50 -10.09
CA THR A 172 14.13 16.66 -10.07
C THR A 172 13.85 17.68 -8.97
N GLN A 173 12.72 17.57 -8.26
CA GLN A 173 12.41 18.51 -7.17
C GLN A 173 13.29 18.26 -5.95
N ASP A 174 13.50 19.30 -5.15
CA ASP A 174 14.23 19.25 -3.87
C ASP A 174 13.74 18.06 -3.02
N GLU A 175 14.53 16.97 -3.02
CA GLU A 175 14.11 15.63 -2.62
C GLU A 175 13.59 15.62 -1.16
N ALA A 176 14.25 16.40 -0.30
CA ALA A 176 14.03 16.41 1.14
C ALA A 176 12.66 17.00 1.52
N GLN A 177 12.30 18.16 0.96
CA GLN A 177 11.03 18.82 1.28
C GLN A 177 9.85 18.00 0.74
N SER A 178 10.00 17.49 -0.47
CA SER A 178 8.95 16.72 -1.15
C SER A 178 8.63 15.41 -0.40
N ALA A 179 9.63 14.75 0.19
CA ALA A 179 9.42 13.53 0.99
C ALA A 179 8.57 13.80 2.26
N VAL A 180 8.82 14.93 2.94
CA VAL A 180 8.07 15.30 4.16
C VAL A 180 6.60 15.57 3.82
N ASP A 181 6.34 16.27 2.72
CA ASP A 181 4.98 16.60 2.29
C ASP A 181 4.24 15.33 1.81
N ASP A 182 4.91 14.42 1.10
CA ASP A 182 4.37 13.10 0.73
C ASP A 182 3.95 12.29 1.96
N CYS A 183 4.82 12.22 2.97
CA CYS A 183 4.52 11.49 4.20
C CYS A 183 3.39 12.14 5.01
N ARG A 184 3.29 13.47 4.98
CA ARG A 184 2.17 14.19 5.61
C ARG A 184 0.84 13.83 4.96
N ARG A 185 0.80 13.72 3.63
CA ARG A 185 -0.39 13.29 2.87
C ARG A 185 -0.79 11.84 3.16
N LEU A 186 0.19 10.97 3.42
CA LEU A 186 -0.07 9.58 3.81
C LEU A 186 -0.59 9.44 5.25
N MET A 187 -0.32 10.40 6.14
CA MET A 187 -0.61 10.25 7.57
C MET A 187 -2.06 9.85 7.89
N PRO A 188 -3.10 10.49 7.33
CA PRO A 188 -4.48 10.05 7.56
C PRO A 188 -4.74 8.60 7.12
N LEU A 189 -4.17 8.19 5.98
CA LEU A 189 -4.28 6.83 5.45
C LEU A 189 -3.57 5.82 6.36
N THR A 190 -2.39 6.16 6.90
CA THR A 190 -1.66 5.24 7.79
C THR A 190 -2.44 4.89 9.04
N LYS A 191 -3.26 5.80 9.59
CA LYS A 191 -4.13 5.49 10.74
C LYS A 191 -5.11 4.38 10.40
N VAL A 192 -5.75 4.47 9.23
CA VAL A 192 -6.64 3.41 8.72
C VAL A 192 -5.83 2.13 8.49
N LEU A 193 -4.73 2.17 7.75
CA LEU A 193 -3.94 0.96 7.42
C LEU A 193 -3.38 0.19 8.64
N ARG A 194 -3.17 0.88 9.77
CA ARG A 194 -2.80 0.25 11.04
C ARG A 194 -3.93 -0.56 11.65
N GLU A 195 -5.17 -0.08 11.57
CA GLU A 195 -6.33 -0.82 12.08
C GLU A 195 -6.63 -2.08 11.25
N TYR A 196 -6.21 -2.09 9.99
CA TYR A 196 -6.47 -3.18 9.03
C TYR A 196 -5.24 -4.07 8.86
N GLU A 197 -4.84 -4.73 9.95
CA GLU A 197 -3.59 -5.51 10.03
C GLU A 197 -3.51 -6.73 9.09
N GLN A 198 -4.65 -7.24 8.65
CA GLN A 198 -4.77 -8.45 7.84
C GLN A 198 -4.62 -8.17 6.34
N THR A 199 -3.71 -7.25 6.00
CA THR A 199 -3.48 -6.79 4.62
C THR A 199 -2.01 -6.77 4.26
N LEU A 200 -1.74 -7.05 2.98
CA LEU A 200 -0.47 -6.82 2.32
C LEU A 200 -0.55 -5.51 1.53
N ILE A 201 0.44 -4.64 1.70
CA ILE A 201 0.58 -3.36 1.03
C ILE A 201 1.73 -3.49 0.02
N THR A 202 1.43 -3.29 -1.25
CA THR A 202 2.42 -3.22 -2.32
C THR A 202 2.51 -1.80 -2.83
N LEU A 203 3.66 -1.17 -2.65
CA LEU A 203 4.00 0.13 -3.22
C LEU A 203 4.63 -0.11 -4.59
N ARG A 204 3.97 0.36 -5.64
CA ARG A 204 4.45 0.27 -7.02
C ARG A 204 4.85 1.65 -7.51
N ALA A 205 6.10 1.79 -7.89
CA ALA A 205 6.60 2.92 -8.67
C ALA A 205 6.65 2.53 -10.14
N THR A 206 6.07 3.36 -10.98
CA THR A 206 6.04 3.19 -12.43
C THR A 206 6.67 4.41 -13.10
N VAL A 207 7.62 4.18 -14.00
CA VAL A 207 8.26 5.22 -14.83
C VAL A 207 8.25 4.78 -16.29
N GLN A 208 8.24 5.74 -17.22
CA GLN A 208 8.21 5.40 -18.66
C GLN A 208 9.50 4.73 -19.13
N HIS A 209 10.64 5.30 -18.74
CA HIS A 209 11.96 4.78 -19.09
C HIS A 209 12.77 4.57 -17.83
N LEU A 210 13.01 3.31 -17.48
CA LEU A 210 13.77 2.95 -16.29
C LEU A 210 15.20 2.57 -16.68
N ASP A 211 16.03 3.58 -16.90
CA ASP A 211 17.46 3.36 -17.11
C ASP A 211 18.19 3.04 -15.79
N SER A 212 19.43 2.54 -15.91
CA SER A 212 20.26 2.18 -14.77
C SER A 212 20.67 3.38 -13.92
N ALA A 213 20.67 4.59 -14.48
CA ALA A 213 21.03 5.84 -13.80
C ALA A 213 19.90 6.37 -12.90
N SER A 214 18.64 6.22 -13.35
CA SER A 214 17.44 6.74 -12.68
C SER A 214 16.86 5.75 -11.68
N ARG A 215 17.10 4.44 -11.87
CA ARG A 215 16.59 3.39 -10.96
C ARG A 215 16.92 3.64 -9.48
N PRO A 216 18.15 4.00 -9.07
CA PRO A 216 18.44 4.27 -7.66
C PRO A 216 17.63 5.44 -7.07
N ALA A 217 17.32 6.47 -7.86
CA ALA A 217 16.51 7.61 -7.41
C ALA A 217 15.05 7.19 -7.21
N VAL A 218 14.47 6.45 -8.17
CA VAL A 218 13.10 5.89 -8.06
C VAL A 218 12.99 4.96 -6.85
N GLU A 219 13.97 4.05 -6.67
CA GLU A 219 14.02 3.14 -5.53
C GLU A 219 14.13 3.88 -4.20
N ARG A 220 14.98 4.91 -4.11
CA ARG A 220 15.09 5.74 -2.90
C ARG A 220 13.76 6.39 -2.57
N ARG A 221 13.12 6.99 -3.58
CA ARG A 221 11.84 7.68 -3.40
C ARG A 221 10.73 6.76 -2.90
N ILE A 222 10.57 5.59 -3.51
CA ILE A 222 9.54 4.65 -3.06
C ILE A 222 9.88 4.02 -1.69
N ARG A 223 11.17 3.92 -1.33
CA ARG A 223 11.59 3.52 0.03
C ARG A 223 11.25 4.58 1.08
N GLU A 224 11.21 5.86 0.73
CA GLU A 224 10.74 6.92 1.65
C GLU A 224 9.25 6.73 1.98
N TYR A 225 8.43 6.44 0.96
CA TYR A 225 7.02 6.09 1.16
C TYR A 225 6.88 4.89 2.10
N ALA A 226 7.63 3.82 1.84
CA ALA A 226 7.65 2.65 2.70
C ALA A 226 8.10 2.99 4.12
N SER A 227 9.12 3.83 4.28
CA SER A 227 9.62 4.29 5.58
C SER A 227 8.57 5.09 6.34
N CYS A 228 7.75 5.88 5.65
CA CYS A 228 6.66 6.62 6.27
C CYS A 228 5.52 5.71 6.73
N LEU A 229 5.22 4.63 6.00
CA LEU A 229 4.30 3.59 6.46
C LEU A 229 4.84 2.88 7.72
N THR A 230 6.12 2.50 7.72
CA THR A 230 6.71 1.75 8.83
C THR A 230 6.91 2.61 10.08
N ASN A 231 7.33 3.87 9.91
CA ASN A 231 7.42 4.86 11.00
C ASN A 231 6.05 5.18 11.60
N ALA A 232 4.97 5.06 10.82
CA ALA A 232 3.60 5.17 11.35
C ALA A 232 3.17 3.93 12.14
N GLY A 233 3.95 2.85 12.16
CA GLY A 233 3.66 1.62 12.89
C GLY A 233 3.08 0.49 12.04
N ILE A 234 3.14 0.59 10.71
CA ILE A 234 2.80 -0.54 9.83
C ILE A 234 3.98 -1.52 9.80
N SER A 235 3.71 -2.80 10.04
CA SER A 235 4.75 -3.84 10.05
C SER A 235 5.48 -3.94 8.70
N ASN A 236 6.81 -3.94 8.73
CA ASN A 236 7.66 -4.08 7.53
C ASN A 236 7.34 -5.36 6.73
N LYS A 237 6.84 -6.41 7.40
CA LYS A 237 6.44 -7.67 6.76
C LYS A 237 5.22 -7.53 5.85
N ARG A 238 4.43 -6.46 6.04
CA ARG A 238 3.22 -6.15 5.29
C ARG A 238 3.49 -5.18 4.14
N VAL A 239 4.73 -4.72 3.94
CA VAL A 239 5.06 -3.75 2.90
C VAL A 239 5.99 -4.40 1.89
N LEU A 240 5.67 -4.30 0.61
CA LEU A 240 6.52 -4.67 -0.51
C LEU A 240 6.73 -3.46 -1.41
N ILE A 241 7.93 -3.32 -1.96
CA ILE A 241 8.23 -2.30 -2.96
C ILE A 241 8.39 -2.98 -4.31
N LEU A 242 7.77 -2.42 -5.33
CA LEU A 242 7.84 -2.84 -6.71
C LEU A 242 8.24 -1.64 -7.56
N VAL A 243 9.27 -1.80 -8.38
CA VAL A 243 9.64 -0.81 -9.40
C VAL A 243 9.42 -1.43 -10.77
N ALA A 244 8.59 -0.79 -11.58
CA ALA A 244 8.20 -1.27 -12.90
C ALA A 244 8.43 -0.17 -13.96
N GLU A 245 8.74 -0.60 -15.17
CA GLU A 245 8.68 0.23 -16.36
C GLU A 245 7.29 0.08 -16.98
N ASP A 246 6.71 1.16 -17.50
CA ASP A 246 5.43 1.14 -18.21
C ASP A 246 5.52 1.97 -19.49
N ALA A 247 4.77 1.60 -20.52
CA ALA A 247 4.84 2.27 -21.81
C ALA A 247 4.06 3.62 -21.86
N ALA A 248 3.61 4.14 -20.71
CA ALA A 248 2.74 5.31 -20.61
C ALA A 248 3.46 6.64 -20.96
N THR A 249 2.69 7.69 -21.24
CA THR A 249 2.99 8.78 -22.20
C THR A 249 3.99 9.88 -21.76
N ASP A 250 4.46 9.94 -20.52
CA ASP A 250 5.36 11.00 -20.04
C ASP A 250 6.72 10.46 -19.54
N PRO A 251 7.86 10.80 -20.19
CA PRO A 251 9.19 10.29 -19.87
C PRO A 251 9.73 10.72 -18.51
N ALA A 252 9.23 11.83 -17.95
CA ALA A 252 9.79 12.43 -16.74
C ALA A 252 8.94 12.19 -15.49
N ALA A 253 7.74 11.61 -15.64
CA ALA A 253 6.80 11.41 -14.56
C ALA A 253 6.97 10.04 -13.89
N MET A 254 7.24 10.04 -12.58
CA MET A 254 7.07 8.86 -11.75
C MET A 254 5.63 8.81 -11.25
N HIS A 255 4.93 7.72 -11.57
CA HIS A 255 3.61 7.43 -11.02
C HIS A 255 3.77 6.45 -9.85
N VAL A 256 3.15 6.78 -8.72
CA VAL A 256 3.10 5.90 -7.55
C VAL A 256 1.70 5.33 -7.42
N GLN A 257 1.63 4.04 -7.15
CA GLN A 257 0.41 3.32 -6.85
C GLN A 257 0.62 2.49 -5.58
N MET A 258 -0.35 2.50 -4.69
CA MET A 258 -0.40 1.62 -3.53
C MET A 258 -1.53 0.61 -3.72
N ARG A 259 -1.21 -0.67 -3.65
CA ARG A 259 -2.18 -1.76 -3.72
C ARG A 259 -2.27 -2.42 -2.35
N ILE A 260 -3.49 -2.60 -1.86
CA ILE A 260 -3.78 -3.20 -0.56
C ILE A 260 -4.61 -4.45 -0.80
N GLU A 261 -4.08 -5.60 -0.40
CA GLU A 261 -4.70 -6.90 -0.61
C GLU A 261 -5.01 -7.59 0.71
N PRO A 262 -6.13 -8.31 0.82
CA PRO A 262 -6.41 -9.12 1.99
C PRO A 262 -5.43 -10.31 2.07
N VAL A 263 -5.02 -10.64 3.30
CA VAL A 263 -4.31 -11.88 3.60
C VAL A 263 -5.34 -12.90 4.08
N VAL A 264 -5.64 -13.88 3.24
CA VAL A 264 -6.66 -14.90 3.52
C VAL A 264 -5.99 -16.14 4.08
N ARG A 265 -6.58 -16.75 5.12
CA ARG A 265 -6.13 -18.05 5.65
C ARG A 265 -6.33 -19.12 4.59
N GLY A 266 -5.32 -19.95 4.37
CA GLY A 266 -5.51 -21.15 3.56
C GLY A 266 -6.61 -22.02 4.19
N SER A 267 -7.58 -22.46 3.39
CA SER A 267 -8.51 -23.51 3.78
C SER A 267 -7.70 -24.80 3.92
N GLY A 268 -7.26 -25.10 5.13
CA GLY A 268 -6.67 -26.39 5.47
C GLY A 268 -7.67 -27.52 5.36
#